data_AF-A0A9P0G4D9-F1
#
_entry.id   AF-A0A9P0G4D9-F1
#
_cell.length_a   1.000
_cell.length_b   1.000
_cell.length_c   1.000
_cell.angle_alpha   90.00
_cell.angle_beta   90.00
_cell.angle_gamma   90.00
#
_symmetry.space_group_name_H-M   'P 1'
#
loop_
_entity.id
_entity.type
_entity.pdbx_description
1 polymer ?
#
loop_
_entity_poly.entity_id
_entity_poly.type
_entity_poly.pdbx_seq_one_letter_code
_entity_poly.pdbx_strand_id
1 'polypeptide(L)'
;MKISKTKKQKPNKYTISSDSEESVASLIHLTNYDSDDAMLPLSSFVQPKPVNYKEVKWEEIKTDVFLLVKFVGGARKVTTYKYVCVIKEKDKEDNEIAIVRLRALNEVCSDFYINESDESFIQMDMVVAILPQPEIKFEKRKMIYSFPGTIDVFKKP
;
A
#
# COMPACT_ATOMS: atom_id res chain seq x y z
N MET A 1 42.72 41.13 4.50
CA MET A 1 43.59 40.09 5.12
C MET A 1 42.80 38.78 5.14
N LYS A 2 43.17 37.87 4.25
CA LYS A 2 43.81 36.57 4.52
C LYS A 2 42.84 35.49 5.04
N ILE A 3 42.46 34.68 4.05
CA ILE A 3 41.79 33.38 4.07
C ILE A 3 42.63 32.37 4.85
N SER A 4 41.99 31.53 5.67
CA SER A 4 42.57 30.27 6.17
C SER A 4 41.79 29.09 5.57
N LYS A 5 42.45 28.43 4.63
CA LYS A 5 42.08 27.15 4.04
C LYS A 5 42.53 26.03 4.98
N THR A 6 41.69 25.00 5.16
CA THR A 6 42.19 23.69 5.59
C THR A 6 41.71 22.63 4.60
N LYS A 7 42.69 22.09 3.88
CA LYS A 7 42.63 21.08 2.83
C LYS A 7 43.00 19.75 3.47
N LYS A 8 42.17 18.70 3.38
CA LYS A 8 42.64 17.31 3.52
C LYS A 8 41.99 16.43 2.44
N GLN A 9 42.88 15.70 1.77
CA GLN A 9 42.71 14.95 0.53
C GLN A 9 42.10 13.55 0.76
N LYS A 10 41.48 13.04 -0.31
CA LYS A 10 41.01 11.65 -0.50
C LYS A 10 42.16 10.65 -0.44
N PRO A 11 41.84 9.36 -0.22
CA PRO A 11 42.37 8.34 -1.12
C PRO A 11 41.27 7.55 -1.84
N ASN A 12 41.41 7.45 -3.16
CA ASN A 12 40.78 6.42 -3.99
C ASN A 12 41.34 5.05 -3.58
N LYS A 13 40.46 4.05 -3.42
CA LYS A 13 40.82 2.63 -3.60
C LYS A 13 39.70 1.97 -4.41
N TYR A 14 40.02 1.63 -5.65
CA TYR A 14 39.31 0.59 -6.40
C TYR A 14 39.88 -0.75 -5.96
N THR A 15 39.00 -1.68 -5.58
CA THR A 15 39.28 -3.12 -5.52
C THR A 15 38.03 -3.82 -6.00
N ILE A 16 38.12 -4.46 -7.16
CA ILE A 16 37.17 -5.46 -7.64
C ILE A 16 37.54 -6.76 -6.91
N SER A 17 36.59 -7.34 -6.19
CA SER A 17 36.67 -8.75 -5.78
C SER A 17 35.27 -9.38 -5.82
N SER A 18 35.27 -10.57 -6.40
CA SER A 18 34.17 -11.50 -6.61
C SER A 18 33.49 -11.94 -5.31
N ASP A 19 32.34 -12.59 -5.53
CA ASP A 19 31.64 -13.54 -4.64
C ASP A 19 30.75 -13.01 -3.52
N SER A 20 29.45 -13.19 -3.79
CA SER A 20 28.56 -14.15 -3.11
C SER A 20 28.30 -14.06 -1.61
N GLU A 21 27.09 -14.54 -1.31
CA GLU A 21 26.52 -14.95 -0.01
C GLU A 21 25.71 -13.86 0.69
N GLU A 22 24.39 -13.87 0.45
CA GLU A 22 23.36 -14.71 1.10
C GLU A 22 22.93 -14.11 2.44
N SER A 23 21.64 -13.80 2.55
CA SER A 23 20.99 -13.52 3.82
C SER A 23 19.70 -14.31 3.87
N VAL A 24 19.82 -15.36 4.67
CA VAL A 24 18.94 -16.50 4.91
C VAL A 24 17.61 -16.13 5.56
N ALA A 25 16.52 -16.69 5.03
CA ALA A 25 15.36 -17.21 5.75
C ALA A 25 14.32 -17.67 4.72
N SER A 26 14.26 -18.95 4.40
CA SER A 26 13.37 -19.85 5.14
C SER A 26 13.90 -21.28 5.07
N LEU A 27 14.07 -21.89 6.24
CA LEU A 27 14.42 -23.30 6.42
C LEU A 27 13.49 -24.19 5.59
N ILE A 28 14.06 -24.91 4.63
CA ILE A 28 13.50 -26.18 4.17
C ILE A 28 14.52 -27.25 4.59
N HIS A 29 14.12 -28.07 5.55
CA HIS A 29 14.87 -29.27 5.93
C HIS A 29 14.98 -30.17 4.70
N LEU A 30 16.15 -30.24 4.08
CA LEU A 30 16.50 -31.35 3.20
C LEU A 30 17.14 -32.44 4.06
N THR A 31 16.30 -33.24 4.72
CA THR A 31 16.72 -34.59 5.07
C THR A 31 16.88 -35.34 3.75
N ASN A 32 18.13 -35.67 3.40
CA ASN A 32 18.40 -36.66 2.36
C ASN A 32 17.82 -37.99 2.84
N TYR A 33 16.58 -38.25 2.44
CA TYR A 33 15.97 -39.57 2.47
C TYR A 33 15.66 -39.94 1.03
N ASP A 34 16.46 -40.89 0.56
CA ASP A 34 16.27 -41.68 -0.65
C ASP A 34 14.99 -42.50 -0.48
N SER A 35 13.88 -42.05 -1.06
CA SER A 35 12.74 -42.90 -1.45
C SER A 35 11.72 -42.07 -2.25
N ASP A 36 11.28 -42.61 -3.39
CA ASP A 36 10.13 -42.17 -4.18
C ASP A 36 9.00 -41.55 -3.34
N ASP A 37 8.83 -40.22 -3.39
CA ASP A 37 7.51 -39.61 -3.18
C ASP A 37 7.40 -38.21 -3.79
N ALA A 38 6.23 -37.97 -4.37
CA ALA A 38 5.79 -36.87 -5.23
C ALA A 38 6.49 -35.49 -5.09
N MET A 39 7.02 -34.98 -6.21
CA MET A 39 7.26 -33.54 -6.36
C MET A 39 5.92 -32.80 -6.28
N LEU A 40 5.73 -32.01 -5.21
CA LEU A 40 4.63 -31.06 -5.14
C LEU A 40 4.74 -30.06 -6.29
N PRO A 41 3.68 -29.87 -7.11
CA PRO A 41 3.76 -28.98 -8.25
C PRO A 41 3.93 -27.53 -7.78
N LEU A 42 5.01 -26.89 -8.27
CA LEU A 42 5.39 -25.49 -8.06
C LEU A 42 4.41 -24.49 -8.72
N SER A 43 3.15 -24.85 -8.93
CA SER A 43 2.23 -24.18 -9.86
C SER A 43 1.08 -23.42 -9.21
N SER A 44 1.18 -23.05 -7.94
CA SER A 44 0.13 -22.26 -7.27
C SER A 44 0.64 -20.98 -6.63
N PHE A 45 1.65 -20.34 -7.23
CA PHE A 45 1.86 -18.91 -7.02
C PHE A 45 0.71 -18.14 -7.70
N VAL A 46 -0.44 -18.11 -7.03
CA VAL A 46 -1.58 -17.27 -7.44
C VAL A 46 -1.17 -15.83 -7.21
N GLN A 47 -0.70 -15.15 -8.25
CA GLN A 47 -0.47 -13.71 -8.17
C GLN A 47 -1.81 -13.03 -7.85
N PRO A 48 -1.87 -12.16 -6.83
CA PRO A 48 -3.13 -11.55 -6.45
C PRO A 48 -3.60 -10.60 -7.56
N LYS A 49 -4.79 -10.87 -8.08
CA LYS A 49 -5.40 -10.09 -9.17
C LYS A 49 -5.76 -8.67 -8.68
N PRO A 50 -5.61 -7.63 -9.50
CA PRO A 50 -6.10 -6.29 -9.15
C PRO A 50 -7.62 -6.30 -8.96
N VAL A 51 -8.08 -5.50 -8.01
CA VAL A 51 -9.51 -5.27 -7.75
C VAL A 51 -10.16 -4.58 -8.95
N ASN A 52 -11.38 -5.00 -9.31
CA ASN A 52 -12.18 -4.29 -10.29
C ASN A 52 -12.86 -3.08 -9.65
N TYR A 53 -12.62 -1.89 -10.19
CA TYR A 53 -13.17 -0.64 -9.66
C TYR A 53 -14.43 -0.21 -10.41
N LYS A 54 -15.29 0.56 -9.75
CA LYS A 54 -16.45 1.19 -10.36
C LYS A 54 -16.20 2.68 -10.59
N GLU A 55 -16.72 3.18 -11.71
CA GLU A 55 -16.72 4.60 -12.04
C GLU A 55 -17.45 5.42 -10.97
N VAL A 56 -16.93 6.60 -10.65
CA VAL A 56 -17.47 7.44 -9.59
C VAL A 56 -18.69 8.20 -10.09
N LYS A 57 -19.83 8.01 -9.43
CA LYS A 57 -21.06 8.77 -9.66
C LYS A 57 -21.52 9.41 -8.35
N TRP A 58 -21.95 10.66 -8.40
CA TRP A 58 -22.31 11.41 -7.20
C TRP A 58 -23.43 10.74 -6.40
N GLU A 59 -24.34 10.05 -7.08
CA GLU A 59 -25.47 9.34 -6.49
C GLU A 59 -25.06 8.11 -5.68
N GLU A 60 -23.85 7.59 -5.94
CA GLU A 60 -23.29 6.40 -5.30
C GLU A 60 -22.41 6.75 -4.09
N ILE A 61 -22.06 8.03 -3.92
CA ILE A 61 -21.40 8.54 -2.73
C ILE A 61 -22.40 8.54 -1.57
N LYS A 62 -22.27 7.54 -0.70
CA LYS A 62 -23.07 7.34 0.51
C LYS A 62 -22.17 6.85 1.64
N THR A 63 -22.62 6.99 2.87
CA THR A 63 -21.94 6.45 4.06
C THR A 63 -21.63 4.97 3.89
N ASP A 64 -20.50 4.54 4.46
CA ASP A 64 -19.96 3.18 4.42
C ASP A 64 -19.52 2.67 3.04
N VAL A 65 -19.52 3.52 2.01
CA VAL A 65 -18.93 3.20 0.70
C VAL A 65 -17.43 3.45 0.73
N PHE A 66 -16.67 2.52 0.14
CA PHE A 66 -15.22 2.58 0.05
C PHE A 66 -14.77 3.24 -1.24
N LEU A 67 -13.80 4.15 -1.15
CA LEU A 67 -13.26 4.94 -2.24
C LEU A 67 -11.76 4.77 -2.36
N LEU A 68 -11.25 4.85 -3.59
CA LEU A 68 -9.85 5.14 -3.86
C LEU A 68 -9.71 6.64 -4.11
N VAL A 69 -8.95 7.34 -3.27
CA VAL A 69 -8.83 8.79 -3.30
C VAL A 69 -7.39 9.21 -3.59
N LYS A 70 -7.23 10.18 -4.50
CA LYS A 70 -5.96 10.75 -4.91
C LYS A 70 -5.74 12.11 -4.24
N PHE A 71 -4.65 12.22 -3.49
CA PHE A 71 -4.16 13.46 -2.91
C PHE A 71 -2.92 13.93 -3.66
N VAL A 72 -2.80 15.24 -3.87
CA VAL A 72 -1.61 15.86 -4.45
C VAL A 72 -0.88 16.62 -3.34
N GLY A 73 0.39 16.32 -3.14
CA GLY A 73 1.20 16.90 -2.08
C GLY A 73 2.70 16.83 -2.36
N GLY A 74 3.50 16.85 -1.30
CA GLY A 74 4.95 16.87 -1.39
C GLY A 74 5.53 18.21 -1.86
N ALA A 75 6.85 18.25 -2.06
CA ALA A 75 7.52 19.45 -2.54
C ALA A 75 6.99 19.86 -3.91
N ARG A 76 6.55 21.11 -4.03
CA ARG A 76 6.00 21.70 -5.27
C ARG A 76 4.74 20.98 -5.82
N LYS A 77 3.99 20.24 -4.99
CA LYS A 77 2.76 19.53 -5.39
C LYS A 77 2.96 18.49 -6.51
N VAL A 78 4.15 17.88 -6.58
CA VAL A 78 4.49 16.90 -7.62
C VAL A 78 4.10 15.48 -7.22
N THR A 79 4.05 15.19 -5.92
CA THR A 79 3.81 13.83 -5.44
C THR A 79 2.32 13.55 -5.36
N THR A 80 1.91 12.45 -5.99
CA THR A 80 0.56 11.92 -5.90
C THR A 80 0.52 10.78 -4.90
N TYR A 81 -0.44 10.83 -3.97
CA TYR A 81 -0.70 9.80 -2.99
C TYR A 81 -2.09 9.21 -3.24
N LYS A 82 -2.23 7.88 -3.18
CA LYS A 82 -3.52 7.19 -3.28
C LYS A 82 -3.81 6.46 -1.98
N TYR A 83 -5.02 6.61 -1.46
CA TYR A 83 -5.47 5.96 -0.23
C TYR A 83 -6.84 5.31 -0.42
N VAL A 84 -7.05 4.19 0.28
CA VAL A 84 -8.39 3.65 0.50
C VAL A 84 -9.05 4.45 1.61
N CYS A 85 -10.28 4.88 1.38
CA CYS A 85 -11.05 5.68 2.32
C CYS A 85 -12.47 5.11 2.44
N VAL A 86 -13.12 5.36 3.58
CA VAL A 86 -14.56 5.08 3.76
C VAL A 86 -15.29 6.40 3.96
N ILE A 87 -16.46 6.54 3.35
CA ILE A 87 -17.31 7.73 3.50
C ILE A 87 -17.99 7.70 4.87
N LYS A 88 -17.83 8.77 5.64
CA LYS A 88 -18.58 9.01 6.88
C LYS A 88 -19.85 9.78 6.58
N GLU A 89 -19.70 10.89 5.88
CA GLU A 89 -20.78 11.82 5.60
C GLU A 89 -20.57 12.50 4.25
N LYS A 90 -21.67 12.96 3.67
CA LYS A 90 -21.68 13.70 2.41
C LYS A 90 -22.44 15.00 2.63
N ASP A 91 -21.74 16.12 2.45
CA ASP A 91 -22.35 17.44 2.43
C ASP A 91 -22.75 17.80 1.00
N LYS A 92 -24.02 18.17 0.81
CA LYS A 92 -24.54 18.59 -0.49
C LYS A 92 -24.43 20.10 -0.72
N GLU A 93 -24.31 20.90 0.34
CA GLU A 93 -24.25 22.36 0.23
C GLU A 93 -22.86 22.79 -0.23
N ASP A 94 -21.83 22.24 0.42
CA ASP A 94 -20.43 22.58 0.13
C ASP A 94 -19.75 21.63 -0.89
N ASN A 95 -20.47 20.60 -1.35
CA ASN A 95 -19.95 19.53 -2.23
C ASN A 95 -18.71 18.82 -1.66
N GLU A 96 -18.64 18.72 -0.33
CA GLU A 96 -17.56 18.04 0.38
C GLU A 96 -17.99 16.65 0.85
N ILE A 97 -17.04 15.72 0.86
CA ILE A 97 -17.24 14.36 1.33
C ILE A 97 -16.33 14.15 2.52
N ALA A 98 -16.91 13.90 3.69
CA ALA A 98 -16.18 13.53 4.88
C ALA A 98 -15.79 12.05 4.78
N ILE A 99 -14.50 11.77 4.90
CA ILE A 99 -13.93 10.43 4.76
C ILE A 99 -12.99 10.11 5.93
N VAL A 100 -12.83 8.82 6.19
CA VAL A 100 -11.75 8.30 7.04
C VAL A 100 -10.80 7.48 6.20
N ARG A 101 -9.50 7.71 6.36
CA ARG A 101 -8.45 6.95 5.66
C ARG A 101 -8.23 5.59 6.30
N LEU A 102 -7.99 4.60 5.45
CA LEU A 102 -7.61 3.26 5.86
C LEU A 102 -6.11 3.04 5.63
N ARG A 103 -5.48 2.29 6.55
CA ARG A 103 -4.07 1.88 6.44
C ARG A 103 -3.98 0.43 5.99
N ALA A 104 -3.11 0.17 5.01
CA ALA A 104 -2.79 -1.17 4.57
C ALA A 104 -2.08 -1.96 5.68
N LEU A 105 -2.47 -3.23 5.84
CA LEU A 105 -1.86 -4.18 6.78
C LEU A 105 -0.80 -5.06 6.11
N ASN A 106 -0.93 -5.28 4.80
CA ASN A 106 -0.09 -6.19 4.05
C ASN A 106 0.58 -5.51 2.85
N GLU A 107 1.66 -6.13 2.39
CA GLU A 107 2.42 -5.62 1.25
C GLU A 107 1.66 -5.72 -0.07
N VAL A 108 0.68 -6.61 -0.20
CA VAL A 108 -0.14 -6.70 -1.43
C VAL A 108 -1.29 -5.69 -1.46
N CYS A 109 -1.50 -4.94 -0.37
CA CYS A 109 -2.54 -3.91 -0.25
C CYS A 109 -3.95 -4.44 -0.56
N SER A 110 -4.28 -5.59 0.01
CA SER A 110 -5.65 -6.16 -0.01
C SER A 110 -6.37 -5.97 1.32
N ASP A 111 -5.62 -5.86 2.43
CA ASP A 111 -6.18 -5.85 3.78
C ASP A 111 -5.87 -4.51 4.44
N PHE A 112 -6.90 -3.93 5.04
CA PHE A 112 -6.84 -2.58 5.58
C PHE A 112 -7.51 -2.49 6.94
N TYR A 113 -7.09 -1.52 7.75
CA TYR A 113 -7.79 -1.17 9.00
C TYR A 113 -8.10 0.33 9.03
N ILE A 114 -9.19 0.68 9.71
CA ILE A 114 -9.60 2.06 9.89
C ILE A 114 -8.75 2.75 10.96
N ASN A 115 -8.38 4.00 10.70
CA ASN A 115 -7.86 4.89 11.73
C ASN A 115 -8.89 5.98 12.00
N GLU A 116 -9.78 5.76 12.96
CA GLU A 116 -10.93 6.65 13.23
C GLU A 116 -10.52 8.09 13.58
N SER A 117 -9.30 8.30 14.06
CA SER A 117 -8.78 9.64 14.37
C SER A 117 -8.37 10.46 13.15
N ASP A 118 -8.39 9.87 11.96
CA ASP A 118 -7.89 10.48 10.71
C ASP A 118 -9.04 10.77 9.74
N GLU A 119 -9.89 11.71 10.15
CA GLU A 119 -10.95 12.29 9.33
C GLU A 119 -10.43 13.39 8.40
N SER A 120 -10.98 13.48 7.20
CA SER A 120 -10.61 14.48 6.20
C SER A 120 -11.80 14.78 5.30
N PHE A 121 -11.83 15.99 4.74
CA PHE A 121 -12.82 16.41 3.76
C PHE A 121 -12.17 16.41 2.37
N ILE A 122 -12.88 15.87 1.38
CA ILE A 122 -12.43 15.80 -0.01
C ILE A 122 -13.51 16.28 -0.97
N GLN A 123 -13.08 16.73 -2.13
CA GLN A 123 -13.95 17.02 -3.26
C GLN A 123 -14.06 15.80 -4.19
N MET A 124 -15.07 15.81 -5.05
CA MET A 124 -15.37 14.70 -5.96
C MET A 124 -14.24 14.44 -6.97
N ASP A 125 -13.53 15.48 -7.41
CA ASP A 125 -12.40 15.41 -8.34
C ASP A 125 -11.19 14.64 -7.77
N MET A 126 -11.10 14.53 -6.45
CA MET A 126 -10.10 13.73 -5.76
C MET A 126 -10.43 12.23 -5.77
N VAL A 127 -11.68 11.85 -6.03
CA VAL A 127 -12.12 10.46 -6.03
C VAL A 127 -11.75 9.80 -7.35
N VAL A 128 -10.92 8.76 -7.28
CA VAL A 128 -10.46 8.01 -8.47
C VAL A 128 -11.49 6.96 -8.86
N ALA A 129 -11.97 6.20 -7.88
CA ALA A 129 -12.92 5.11 -8.13
C ALA A 129 -13.66 4.70 -6.86
N ILE A 130 -14.79 4.03 -7.03
CA ILE A 130 -15.52 3.32 -5.97
C ILE A 130 -14.98 1.88 -5.91
N LEU A 131 -14.65 1.44 -4.70
CA LEU A 131 -14.14 0.10 -4.41
C LEU A 131 -15.31 -0.85 -4.14
N PRO A 132 -15.16 -2.17 -4.41
CA PRO A 132 -16.16 -3.15 -4.01
C PRO A 132 -16.26 -3.24 -2.50
N GLN A 133 -17.38 -3.77 -2.01
CA GLN A 133 -17.54 -4.02 -0.58
C GLN A 133 -16.49 -5.03 -0.10
N PRO A 134 -15.69 -4.70 0.92
CA PRO A 134 -14.73 -5.63 1.49
C PRO A 134 -15.43 -6.67 2.37
N GLU A 135 -14.77 -7.81 2.57
CA GLU A 135 -15.08 -8.74 3.64
C GLU A 135 -14.54 -8.18 4.97
N ILE A 136 -15.37 -8.22 6.02
CA ILE A 136 -15.00 -7.73 7.35
C ILE A 136 -14.51 -8.90 8.20
N LYS A 137 -13.28 -8.79 8.72
CA LYS A 137 -12.65 -9.77 9.60
C LYS A 137 -12.30 -9.12 10.94
N PHE A 138 -12.30 -9.91 12.01
CA PHE A 138 -11.86 -9.45 13.32
C PHE A 138 -10.58 -10.19 13.71
N GLU A 139 -9.47 -9.47 13.85
CA GLU A 139 -8.19 -10.04 14.26
C GLU A 139 -7.58 -9.21 15.39
N LYS A 140 -7.19 -9.87 16.51
CA LYS A 140 -6.51 -9.23 17.65
C LYS A 140 -7.17 -7.90 18.10
N ARG A 141 -8.51 -7.89 18.17
CA ARG A 141 -9.38 -6.75 18.54
C ARG A 141 -9.41 -5.59 17.53
N LYS A 142 -8.94 -5.80 16.30
CA LYS A 142 -9.05 -4.85 15.20
C LYS A 142 -10.03 -5.37 14.16
N MET A 143 -10.82 -4.45 13.60
CA MET A 143 -11.64 -4.69 12.43
C MET A 143 -10.77 -4.53 11.18
N ILE A 144 -10.75 -5.55 10.33
CA ILE A 144 -9.98 -5.61 9.09
C ILE A 144 -10.96 -5.65 7.92
N TYR A 145 -10.72 -4.80 6.92
CA TYR A 145 -11.43 -4.76 5.65
C TYR A 145 -10.55 -5.44 4.60
N SER A 146 -10.99 -6.60 4.12
CA SER A 146 -10.28 -7.43 3.15
C SER A 146 -10.96 -7.34 1.79
N PHE A 147 -10.27 -6.77 0.81
CA PHE A 147 -10.78 -6.60 -0.55
C PHE A 147 -10.45 -7.83 -1.41
N PRO A 148 -11.26 -8.14 -2.44
CA PRO A 148 -11.11 -9.35 -3.25
C PRO A 148 -9.88 -9.35 -4.20
N GLY A 149 -8.92 -8.45 -3.98
CA GLY A 149 -7.74 -8.28 -4.82
C GLY A 149 -6.80 -7.19 -4.29
N THR A 150 -5.79 -6.85 -5.10
CA THR A 150 -4.86 -5.75 -4.78
C THR A 150 -5.43 -4.38 -5.14
N ILE A 151 -5.13 -3.39 -4.31
CA ILE A 151 -5.48 -1.98 -4.56
C ILE A 151 -4.21 -1.17 -4.78
N ASP A 152 -4.19 -0.36 -5.84
CA ASP A 152 -3.10 0.55 -6.16
C ASP A 152 -3.10 1.77 -5.22
N VAL A 153 -2.53 1.57 -4.03
CA VAL A 153 -2.29 2.62 -3.03
C VAL A 153 -0.86 3.09 -3.05
N PHE A 154 -0.63 4.34 -2.67
CA PHE A 154 0.73 4.86 -2.56
C PHE A 154 1.46 4.20 -1.38
N LYS A 155 2.65 3.66 -1.64
CA LYS A 155 3.60 3.25 -0.61
C LYS A 155 4.75 4.23 -0.57
N LYS A 156 5.10 4.65 0.64
CA LYS A 156 6.38 5.32 0.85
C LYS A 156 7.48 4.28 0.60
N PRO A 157 8.44 4.55 -0.31
CA PRO A 157 9.57 3.66 -0.53
C PRO A 157 10.47 3.58 0.71
#